data_AF-A0A963XST5-F1
#
_entry.id   AF-A0A963XST5-F1
#
_cell.length_a   1.000
_cell.length_b   1.000
_cell.length_c   1.000
_cell.angle_alpha   90.00
_cell.angle_beta   90.00
_cell.angle_gamma   90.00
#
_symmetry.space_group_name_H-M   'P 1'
#
loop_
_entity.id
_entity.type
_entity.pdbx_description
1 polymer ?
#
loop_
_entity_poly.entity_id
_entity_poly.type
_entity_poly.pdbx_seq_one_letter_code
_entity_poly.pdbx_strand_id
1 'polypeptide(L)'
;CISVTANVAPRLCAEFQAATLAGDYAKALDYQDRLMPLHEAIFVEPGLAGAKYGLSKLGLCSEEVRSPLTTLLPETKARIDAAMRHAGIAN
;
A
#
# COMPACT_ATOMS: atom_id res chain seq x y z
N CYS A 1 7.30 3.17 -12.47
CA CYS A 1 5.90 2.76 -12.20
C CYS A 1 5.08 3.99 -11.80
N ILE A 2 3.88 4.21 -12.37
CA ILE A 2 2.91 5.16 -11.80
C ILE A 2 2.09 4.37 -10.77
N SER A 3 2.28 4.67 -9.48
CA SER A 3 1.94 3.73 -8.39
C SER A 3 0.83 4.21 -7.45
N VAL A 4 -0.14 3.35 -7.17
CA VAL A 4 -1.16 3.56 -6.12
C VAL A 4 -0.56 3.33 -4.73
N THR A 5 0.17 2.23 -4.52
CA THR A 5 0.75 1.89 -3.21
C THR A 5 1.79 2.90 -2.73
N ALA A 6 2.44 3.63 -3.64
CA ALA A 6 3.35 4.72 -3.28
C ALA A 6 2.67 5.86 -2.48
N ASN A 7 1.34 5.97 -2.50
CA ASN A 7 0.63 6.88 -1.60
C ASN A 7 0.79 6.46 -0.13
N VAL A 8 0.77 5.16 0.16
CA VAL A 8 0.85 4.61 1.53
C VAL A 8 2.30 4.31 1.94
N ALA A 9 3.13 3.85 1.01
CA ALA A 9 4.50 3.41 1.27
C ALA A 9 5.54 4.14 0.37
N PRO A 10 5.56 5.49 0.33
CA PRO A 10 6.34 6.23 -0.67
C PRO A 10 7.83 5.91 -0.65
N ARG A 11 8.45 5.87 0.54
CA ARG A 11 9.89 5.59 0.70
C ARG A 11 10.26 4.19 0.19
N LEU A 12 9.52 3.16 0.62
CA LEU A 12 9.77 1.77 0.20
C LEU A 12 9.59 1.59 -1.31
N CYS A 13 8.54 2.20 -1.89
CA CYS A 13 8.36 2.17 -3.35
C CYS A 13 9.48 2.88 -4.11
N ALA A 14 9.98 4.02 -3.59
CA ALA A 14 11.10 4.72 -4.20
C ALA A 14 12.40 3.90 -4.14
N GLU A 15 12.70 3.29 -2.99
CA GLU A 15 13.86 2.42 -2.81
C GLU A 15 13.78 1.16 -3.69
N PHE A 16 12.59 0.57 -3.83
CA PHE A 16 12.33 -0.53 -4.76
C PHE A 16 12.64 -0.15 -6.21
N GLN A 17 12.11 0.98 -6.68
CA GLN A 17 12.38 1.45 -8.04
C GLN A 17 13.87 1.80 -8.25
N ALA A 18 14.53 2.37 -7.23
CA ALA A 18 15.96 2.65 -7.29
C ALA A 18 16.80 1.37 -7.38
N ALA A 19 16.45 0.31 -6.64
CA ALA A 19 17.11 -0.99 -6.75
C ALA A 19 16.97 -1.58 -8.15
N THR A 20 15.76 -1.55 -8.74
CA THR A 20 15.57 -1.99 -10.13
C THR A 20 16.36 -1.17 -11.14
N LEU A 21 16.44 0.16 -10.95
CA LEU A 21 17.20 1.05 -11.83
C LEU A 21 18.71 0.78 -11.76
N ALA A 22 19.22 0.43 -10.59
CA ALA A 22 20.63 0.05 -10.38
C ALA A 22 20.97 -1.36 -10.88
N GLY A 23 19.98 -2.14 -11.33
CA GLY A 23 20.15 -3.54 -11.72
C GLY A 23 20.27 -4.52 -10.56
N ASP A 24 20.05 -4.07 -9.32
CA ASP A 24 20.08 -4.90 -8.11
C ASP A 24 18.72 -5.57 -7.89
N TYR A 25 18.43 -6.59 -8.71
CA TYR A 25 17.16 -7.31 -8.67
C TYR A 25 17.00 -8.19 -7.42
N ALA A 26 18.09 -8.60 -6.78
CA ALA A 26 18.03 -9.33 -5.51
C ALA A 26 17.45 -8.42 -4.41
N LYS A 27 18.00 -7.21 -4.26
CA LYS A 27 17.44 -6.23 -3.33
C LYS A 27 16.03 -5.77 -3.71
N ALA A 28 15.75 -5.66 -5.01
CA ALA A 28 14.41 -5.34 -5.48
C ALA A 28 13.38 -6.42 -5.07
N LEU A 29 13.78 -7.70 -5.07
CA LEU A 29 12.95 -8.80 -4.59
C LEU A 29 12.67 -8.70 -3.08
N ASP A 30 13.67 -8.32 -2.27
CA ASP A 30 13.44 -8.09 -0.83
C ASP A 30 12.37 -7.00 -0.58
N TYR A 31 12.39 -5.93 -1.39
CA TYR A 31 11.32 -4.92 -1.33
C TYR A 31 9.98 -5.45 -1.82
N GLN A 32 9.98 -6.27 -2.87
CA GLN A 32 8.76 -6.91 -3.37
C GLN A 32 8.12 -7.79 -2.29
N ASP A 33 8.88 -8.64 -1.61
CA ASP A 33 8.37 -9.51 -0.54
C ASP A 33 7.81 -8.71 0.64
N ARG A 34 8.40 -7.55 0.91
CA ARG A 34 7.92 -6.62 1.94
C ARG A 34 6.65 -5.86 1.51
N LEU A 35 6.50 -5.52 0.23
CA LEU A 35 5.40 -4.71 -0.28
C LEU A 35 4.23 -5.51 -0.86
N MET A 36 4.44 -6.76 -1.25
CA MET A 36 3.44 -7.57 -1.96
C MET A 36 2.13 -7.71 -1.17
N PRO A 37 2.13 -8.00 0.15
CA PRO A 37 0.88 -8.06 0.90
C PRO A 37 0.09 -6.75 0.86
N LEU A 38 0.79 -5.60 0.80
CA LEU A 38 0.14 -4.29 0.72
C LEU A 38 -0.37 -3.99 -0.69
N HIS A 39 0.38 -4.39 -1.73
CA HIS A 39 -0.09 -4.34 -3.10
C HIS A 39 -1.38 -5.15 -3.27
N GLU A 40 -1.45 -6.38 -2.75
CA GLU A 40 -2.69 -7.18 -2.85
C GLU A 40 -3.82 -6.58 -2.02
N ALA A 41 -3.56 -6.25 -0.76
CA ALA A 41 -4.60 -5.79 0.17
C ALA A 41 -5.28 -4.50 -0.29
N ILE A 42 -4.52 -3.55 -0.87
CA ILE A 42 -5.07 -2.30 -1.40
C ILE A 42 -6.08 -2.55 -2.53
N PHE A 43 -5.92 -3.62 -3.30
CA PHE A 43 -6.71 -3.90 -4.51
C PHE A 43 -7.73 -5.04 -4.36
N VAL A 44 -7.97 -5.55 -3.14
CA VAL A 44 -9.09 -6.48 -2.88
C VAL A 44 -10.43 -5.83 -3.22
N GLU A 45 -10.54 -4.53 -2.94
CA GLU A 45 -11.63 -3.63 -3.32
C GLU A 45 -11.07 -2.49 -4.19
N PRO A 46 -11.86 -1.50 -4.67
CA PRO A 46 -11.33 -0.43 -5.50
C PRO A 46 -10.12 0.28 -4.87
N GLY A 47 -8.99 0.28 -5.58
CA GLY A 47 -7.69 0.69 -5.03
C GLY A 47 -7.62 2.10 -4.44
N LEU A 48 -8.50 3.02 -4.88
CA LEU A 48 -8.64 4.34 -4.25
C LEU A 48 -9.10 4.21 -2.79
N ALA A 49 -10.15 3.43 -2.52
CA ALA A 49 -10.67 3.23 -1.17
C ALA A 49 -9.64 2.50 -0.29
N GLY A 50 -8.93 1.51 -0.86
CA GLY A 50 -7.80 0.84 -0.23
C GLY A 50 -6.70 1.81 0.20
N ALA A 51 -6.23 2.65 -0.71
CA ALA A 51 -5.18 3.63 -0.44
C ALA A 51 -5.63 4.71 0.56
N LYS A 52 -6.87 5.22 0.45
CA LYS A 52 -7.41 6.19 1.41
C LYS A 52 -7.53 5.61 2.82
N TYR A 53 -7.94 4.34 2.95
CA TYR A 53 -7.95 3.67 4.25
C TYR A 53 -6.53 3.54 4.81
N GLY A 54 -5.55 3.10 4.02
CA GLY A 54 -4.15 3.04 4.48
C GLY A 54 -3.62 4.40 4.95
N LEU A 55 -3.91 5.48 4.22
CA LEU A 55 -3.55 6.84 4.60
C LEU A 55 -4.27 7.34 5.86
N SER A 56 -5.53 6.94 6.08
CA SER A 56 -6.27 7.33 7.28
C SER A 56 -5.70 6.70 8.55
N LYS A 57 -5.18 5.47 8.45
CA LYS A 57 -4.43 4.82 9.54
C LYS A 57 -3.13 5.54 9.90
N LEU A 58 -2.57 6.30 8.96
CA LEU A 58 -1.40 7.17 9.18
C LEU A 58 -1.78 8.60 9.63
N GLY A 59 -3.08 8.89 9.79
CA GLY A 59 -3.56 10.22 10.17
C GLY A 59 -3.41 11.27 9.07
N LEU A 60 -3.24 10.87 7.80
CA LEU A 60 -2.93 11.78 6.69
C LEU A 60 -4.17 12.24 5.91
N CYS A 61 -5.27 11.47 5.92
CA CYS A 61 -6.55 11.89 5.33
C CYS A 61 -7.74 11.08 5.89
N SER A 62 -8.98 11.48 5.52
CA SER A 62 -10.19 10.69 5.83
C SER A 62 -10.37 9.51 4.87
N GLU A 63 -11.15 8.50 5.26
CA GLU A 63 -11.52 7.36 4.39
C GLU A 63 -12.66 7.67 3.40
N GLU A 64 -13.21 8.89 3.43
CA GLU A 64 -14.38 9.26 2.61
C GLU A 64 -14.11 9.18 1.11
N VAL A 65 -15.07 8.68 0.33
CA VAL A 65 -14.99 8.63 -1.13
C VAL A 65 -16.28 9.13 -1.74
N ARG A 66 -16.23 9.56 -3.00
CA ARG A 66 -17.43 9.96 -3.74
C ARG A 66 -18.02 8.76 -4.46
N SER A 67 -19.35 8.70 -4.51
CA SER A 67 -20.11 7.76 -5.35
C SER A 67 -19.57 7.78 -6.79
N PRO A 68 -19.44 6.61 -7.46
CA PRO A 68 -19.98 5.30 -7.10
C PRO A 68 -19.12 4.47 -6.14
N LEU A 69 -18.01 5.02 -5.63
CA LEU A 69 -17.15 4.30 -4.69
C LEU A 69 -17.74 4.31 -3.27
N THR A 70 -17.43 3.27 -2.50
CA THR A 70 -17.84 3.10 -1.11
C THR A 70 -16.61 2.90 -0.21
N THR A 71 -16.82 3.02 1.10
CA THR A 71 -15.81 2.60 2.08
C THR A 71 -15.66 1.08 2.10
N LEU A 72 -14.50 0.62 2.58
CA LEU A 72 -14.13 -0.79 2.60
C LEU A 72 -14.91 -1.62 3.61
N LEU A 73 -15.04 -2.91 3.32
CA LEU A 73 -15.53 -3.91 4.25
C LEU A 73 -14.54 -4.17 5.40
N PRO A 74 -15.01 -4.57 6.60
CA PRO A 74 -14.13 -4.83 7.75
C PRO A 74 -13.01 -5.85 7.48
N GLU A 75 -13.27 -6.89 6.69
CA GLU A 75 -12.28 -7.89 6.32
C GLU A 75 -11.14 -7.30 5.46
N THR A 76 -11.45 -6.40 4.52
CA THR A 76 -10.45 -5.72 3.70
C THR A 76 -9.62 -4.76 4.53
N LYS A 77 -10.27 -4.03 5.46
CA LYS A 77 -9.58 -3.17 6.43
C LYS A 77 -8.57 -3.96 7.27
N ALA A 78 -8.96 -5.13 7.77
CA ALA A 78 -8.07 -6.00 8.54
C ALA A 78 -6.88 -6.52 7.72
N ARG A 79 -7.07 -6.84 6.44
CA ARG A 79 -5.99 -7.23 5.53
C ARG A 79 -5.00 -6.10 5.29
N ILE A 80 -5.49 -4.87 5.07
CA ILE A 80 -4.63 -3.69 4.89
C ILE A 80 -3.84 -3.42 6.18
N ASP A 81 -4.48 -3.47 7.35
CA ASP A 81 -3.79 -3.27 8.63
C ASP A 81 -2.65 -4.30 8.82
N ALA A 82 -2.89 -5.58 8.50
CA ALA A 82 -1.87 -6.62 8.56
C ALA A 82 -0.72 -6.39 7.56
N ALA A 83 -1.05 -5.98 6.33
CA ALA A 83 -0.07 -5.69 5.30
C ALA A 83 0.80 -4.47 5.64
N MET A 84 0.21 -3.43 6.25
CA MET A 84 0.95 -2.26 6.72
C MET A 84 1.92 -2.59 7.86
N ARG A 85 1.53 -3.49 8.78
CA ARG A 85 2.43 -4.02 9.81
C ARG A 85 3.56 -4.84 9.21
N HIS A 86 3.26 -5.75 8.27
CA HIS A 86 4.27 -6.52 7.54
C HIS A 86 5.28 -5.62 6.81
N ALA A 87 4.80 -4.55 6.19
CA ALA A 87 5.66 -3.56 5.53
C ALA A 87 6.41 -2.64 6.53
N GLY A 88 6.14 -2.71 7.84
CA GLY A 88 6.76 -1.88 8.87
C GLY A 88 6.38 -0.40 8.78
N ILE A 89 5.13 -0.11 8.38
CA ILE A 89 4.59 1.25 8.21
C ILE A 89 3.72 1.64 9.41
N ALA A 90 3.04 0.68 10.03
CA ALA A 90 2.22 0.87 11.23
C ALA A 90 2.52 -0.22 12.27
N ASN A 91 2.27 0.08 13.55
CA ASN A 91 2.40 -0.87 14.66
C ASN A 91 1.17 -1.78 14.79
#